data_AF-A0A521M268-F1
#
_entry.id   AF-A0A521M268-F1
#
_cell.length_a   1.000
_cell.length_b   1.000
_cell.length_c   1.000
_cell.angle_alpha   90.00
_cell.angle_beta   90.00
_cell.angle_gamma   90.00
#
_symmetry.space_group_name_H-M   'P 1'
#
loop_
_entity.id
_entity.type
_entity.pdbx_description
1 polymer ?
#
loop_
_entity_poly.entity_id
_entity_poly.type
_entity_poly.pdbx_seq_one_letter_code
_entity_poly.pdbx_strand_id
1 'polypeptide(L)'
;MVFRRILALGALLAGLAACTLQDGSPQTSAATASGSGTIVLPANIEKIVGPVYQDAALQAYVDRVGRRLLTASAIGGTYRFGVLDSPVPNAHAVQNYVFVTRGLLALLEDEAELAAALG
;
A
#
# COMPACT_ATOMS: atom_id res chain seq x y z
N MET A 1 0.91 29.75 -57.74
CA MET A 1 0.75 28.28 -57.65
C MET A 1 -0.27 27.95 -56.56
N VAL A 2 -1.48 27.55 -56.98
CA VAL A 2 -2.47 26.64 -56.34
C VAL A 2 -2.30 26.45 -54.81
N PHE A 3 -3.02 27.12 -53.90
CA PHE A 3 -4.45 26.99 -53.54
C PHE A 3 -4.98 25.56 -53.38
N ARG A 4 -4.84 25.00 -52.17
CA ARG A 4 -5.70 23.94 -51.63
C ARG A 4 -5.62 23.99 -50.10
N ARG A 5 -6.66 24.54 -49.47
CA ARG A 5 -7.70 23.76 -48.76
C ARG A 5 -7.06 22.99 -47.61
N ILE A 6 -7.25 23.39 -46.36
CA ILE A 6 -8.39 23.01 -45.51
C ILE A 6 -8.26 23.92 -44.27
N LEU A 7 -9.12 24.91 -44.03
CA LEU A 7 -10.53 24.88 -43.63
C LEU A 7 -10.73 24.33 -42.20
N ALA A 8 -11.43 25.14 -41.39
CA ALA A 8 -11.82 24.99 -39.98
C ALA A 8 -10.69 25.37 -38.99
N LEU A 9 -10.59 26.59 -38.45
CA LEU A 9 -11.62 27.50 -37.90
C LEU A 9 -12.68 26.75 -37.08
N GLY A 10 -12.40 26.59 -35.80
CA GLY A 10 -13.29 25.92 -34.85
C GLY A 10 -13.11 26.45 -33.44
N ALA A 11 -13.61 27.66 -33.23
CA ALA A 11 -14.13 28.20 -31.98
C ALA A 11 -13.29 28.08 -30.69
N LEU A 12 -12.57 29.17 -30.44
CA LEU A 12 -12.51 29.83 -29.14
C LEU A 12 -13.90 29.85 -28.46
N LEU A 13 -14.05 29.18 -27.31
CA LEU A 13 -15.10 29.53 -26.34
C LEU A 13 -14.59 29.34 -24.92
N ALA A 14 -14.56 30.47 -24.22
CA ALA A 14 -14.24 30.63 -22.82
C ALA A 14 -15.27 29.92 -21.93
N GLY A 15 -14.78 29.26 -20.89
CA GLY A 15 -15.59 28.76 -19.78
C GLY A 15 -14.83 28.97 -18.47
N LEU A 16 -14.88 30.19 -17.94
CA LEU A 16 -14.59 30.43 -16.53
C LEU A 16 -15.75 29.85 -15.71
N ALA A 17 -15.48 28.79 -14.95
CA ALA A 17 -16.25 28.43 -13.77
C ALA A 17 -15.27 28.22 -12.61
N ALA A 18 -14.95 29.32 -11.95
CA ALA A 18 -14.28 29.33 -10.66
C ALA A 18 -15.30 29.03 -9.57
N CYS A 19 -15.03 28.00 -8.77
CA CYS A 19 -15.43 27.87 -7.36
C CYS A 19 -14.63 26.68 -6.77
N THR A 20 -13.36 26.90 -6.40
CA THR A 20 -12.67 26.02 -5.45
C THR A 20 -12.31 26.85 -4.22
N LEU A 21 -13.25 26.97 -3.30
CA LEU A 21 -12.94 27.26 -1.90
C LEU A 21 -13.14 25.94 -1.16
N GLN A 22 -12.07 25.18 -1.02
CA GLN A 22 -11.97 24.18 0.03
C GLN A 22 -10.82 24.62 0.93
N ASP A 23 -11.19 25.24 2.04
CA ASP A 23 -10.31 25.57 3.14
C ASP A 23 -9.71 24.26 3.67
N GLY A 24 -8.46 24.00 3.26
CA GLY A 24 -7.65 22.90 3.74
C GLY A 24 -7.16 23.23 5.14
N SER A 25 -8.07 23.18 6.12
CA SER A 25 -7.65 22.95 7.50
C SER A 25 -6.74 21.72 7.47
N PRO A 26 -5.53 21.75 8.04
CA PRO A 26 -4.81 20.52 8.29
C PRO A 26 -5.69 19.74 9.26
N GLN A 27 -6.50 18.83 8.70
CA GLN A 27 -6.98 17.67 9.41
C GLN A 27 -5.69 17.06 9.91
N THR A 28 -5.39 17.34 11.18
CA THR A 28 -4.60 16.46 11.98
C THR A 28 -5.47 15.23 12.07
N SER A 29 -5.49 14.46 10.99
CA SER A 29 -5.58 13.04 11.05
C SER A 29 -4.37 12.69 11.91
N ALA A 30 -4.56 12.77 13.22
CA ALA A 30 -4.30 11.63 14.04
C ALA A 30 -4.97 10.46 13.29
N ALA A 31 -4.25 9.96 12.29
CA ALA A 31 -4.07 8.55 12.17
C ALA A 31 -3.84 8.15 13.61
N THR A 32 -4.90 7.67 14.24
CA THR A 32 -4.79 6.55 15.12
C THR A 32 -4.00 5.54 14.29
N ALA A 33 -2.67 5.69 14.30
CA ALA A 33 -1.77 4.58 14.23
C ALA A 33 -2.35 3.71 15.34
N SER A 34 -3.21 2.78 14.94
CA SER A 34 -3.66 1.71 15.79
C SER A 34 -2.37 1.02 16.16
N GLY A 35 -1.80 1.52 17.25
CA GLY A 35 -0.49 1.16 17.71
C GLY A 35 -0.52 -0.32 17.92
N SER A 36 0.46 -0.99 17.32
CA SER A 36 0.95 -2.30 17.73
C SER A 36 -0.15 -3.20 18.28
N GLY A 37 -1.22 -3.41 17.51
CA GLY A 37 -2.17 -4.45 17.83
C GLY A 37 -1.37 -5.74 17.73
N THR A 38 -1.22 -6.46 18.85
CA THR A 38 -0.52 -7.74 18.88
C THR A 38 -0.98 -8.57 17.69
N ILE A 39 -0.07 -8.87 16.76
CA ILE A 39 -0.40 -9.67 15.60
C ILE A 39 -0.76 -11.05 16.13
N VAL A 40 -2.05 -11.39 16.08
CA VAL A 40 -2.53 -12.72 16.43
C VAL A 40 -2.33 -13.60 15.21
N LEU A 41 -1.39 -14.54 15.29
CA LEU A 41 -1.10 -15.44 14.19
C LEU A 41 -2.25 -16.43 13.98
N PRO A 42 -2.64 -16.69 12.72
CA PRO A 42 -3.53 -17.79 12.40
C PRO A 42 -2.88 -19.13 12.75
N ALA A 43 -3.72 -20.15 12.98
CA ALA A 43 -3.30 -21.45 13.45
C ALA A 43 -2.14 -22.03 12.62
N ASN A 44 -1.16 -22.61 13.31
CA ASN A 44 0.01 -23.31 12.78
C ASN A 44 1.05 -22.46 12.01
N ILE A 45 0.77 -21.19 11.65
CA ILE A 45 1.77 -20.35 10.96
C ILE A 45 3.03 -20.17 11.78
N GLU A 46 2.90 -19.94 13.08
CA GLU A 46 4.03 -19.82 14.00
C GLU A 46 4.93 -21.06 13.99
N LYS A 47 4.32 -22.25 13.92
CA LYS A 47 5.05 -23.53 13.94
C LYS A 47 5.70 -23.86 12.59
N ILE A 48 5.07 -23.46 11.49
CA ILE A 48 5.51 -23.79 10.13
C ILE A 48 6.58 -22.82 9.64
N VAL A 49 6.42 -21.53 9.96
CA VAL A 49 7.25 -20.45 9.40
C VAL A 49 8.13 -19.83 10.48
N GLY A 50 7.53 -19.44 11.60
CA GLY A 50 8.20 -18.75 12.71
C GLY A 50 7.25 -17.79 13.43
N PRO A 51 7.63 -17.31 14.63
CA PRO A 51 6.83 -16.38 15.41
C PRO A 51 6.79 -14.98 14.76
N VAL A 52 5.97 -14.09 15.31
CA VAL A 52 6.00 -12.66 14.94
C VAL A 52 7.39 -12.10 15.24
N TYR A 53 7.93 -11.33 14.31
CA TYR A 53 9.20 -10.65 14.55
C TYR A 53 9.00 -9.44 15.47
N GLN A 54 9.83 -9.36 16.52
CA GLN A 54 9.68 -8.43 17.64
C GLN A 54 10.31 -7.05 17.36
N ASP A 55 9.91 -6.42 16.25
CA ASP A 55 10.28 -5.05 15.89
C ASP A 55 9.02 -4.26 15.53
N ALA A 56 8.54 -3.44 16.47
CA ALA A 56 7.32 -2.67 16.29
C ALA A 56 7.40 -1.64 15.14
N ALA A 57 8.58 -1.07 14.89
CA ALA A 57 8.76 -0.10 13.82
C ALA A 57 8.68 -0.79 12.45
N LEU A 58 9.31 -1.95 12.32
CA LEU A 58 9.26 -2.75 11.11
C LEU A 58 7.85 -3.33 10.85
N GLN A 59 7.16 -3.80 11.88
CA GLN A 59 5.76 -4.23 11.76
C GLN A 59 4.87 -3.09 11.25
N ALA A 60 5.02 -1.89 11.82
CA ALA A 60 4.25 -0.71 11.39
C ALA A 60 4.63 -0.24 9.97
N TYR A 61 5.88 -0.43 9.56
CA TYR A 61 6.33 -0.14 8.21
C TYR A 61 5.64 -1.07 7.19
N VAL A 62 5.72 -2.38 7.38
CA VAL A 62 5.12 -3.37 6.48
C VAL A 62 3.59 -3.23 6.44
N ASP A 63 2.93 -2.99 7.58
CA ASP A 63 1.50 -2.67 7.62
C ASP A 63 1.15 -1.44 6.79
N ARG A 64 1.93 -0.36 6.91
CA ARG A 64 1.69 0.85 6.13
C ARG A 64 1.83 0.60 4.62
N VAL A 65 2.84 -0.15 4.18
CA VAL A 65 3.03 -0.50 2.76
C VAL A 65 1.85 -1.34 2.26
N GLY A 66 1.51 -2.43 2.95
CA GLY A 66 0.40 -3.30 2.57
C GLY A 66 -0.95 -2.56 2.52
N ARG A 67 -1.21 -1.64 3.46
CA ARG A 67 -2.42 -0.82 3.45
C ARG A 67 -2.50 0.15 2.28
N ARG A 68 -1.37 0.71 1.84
CA ARG A 68 -1.33 1.54 0.62
C ARG A 68 -1.73 0.71 -0.60
N LEU A 69 -1.23 -0.53 -0.69
CA LEU A 69 -1.60 -1.45 -1.76
C LEU A 69 -3.09 -1.80 -1.76
N LEU A 70 -3.65 -2.12 -0.58
CA LEU A 70 -5.09 -2.39 -0.47
C LEU A 70 -5.94 -1.21 -0.90
N THR A 71 -5.55 0.01 -0.51
CA THR A 71 -6.28 1.23 -0.89
C THR A 71 -6.30 1.43 -2.42
N ALA A 72 -5.24 1.00 -3.10
CA ALA A 72 -5.15 1.04 -4.57
C ALA A 72 -5.78 -0.18 -5.26
N SER A 73 -6.17 -1.20 -4.51
CA SER A 73 -6.71 -2.44 -5.04
C SER A 73 -8.23 -2.41 -5.20
N ALA A 74 -8.79 -3.31 -6.02
CA ALA A 74 -10.23 -3.51 -6.13
C ALA A 74 -10.79 -4.48 -5.06
N ILE A 75 -9.94 -5.02 -4.17
CA ILE A 75 -10.36 -5.96 -3.12
C ILE A 75 -10.83 -5.21 -1.88
N GLY A 76 -12.02 -5.58 -1.42
CA GLY A 76 -12.59 -5.07 -0.16
C GLY A 76 -12.24 -5.98 1.01
N GLY A 77 -12.25 -5.43 2.23
CA GLY A 77 -12.13 -6.19 3.47
C GLY A 77 -10.99 -5.71 4.37
N THR A 78 -10.90 -6.33 5.55
CA THR A 78 -9.88 -6.02 6.54
C THR A 78 -8.76 -7.05 6.44
N TYR A 79 -7.59 -6.58 6.03
CA TYR A 79 -6.36 -7.36 5.98
C TYR A 79 -5.36 -6.88 7.03
N ARG A 80 -4.43 -7.76 7.37
CA ARG A 80 -3.35 -7.51 8.32
C ARG A 80 -2.04 -7.91 7.69
N PHE A 81 -1.06 -7.02 7.75
CA PHE A 81 0.29 -7.32 7.28
C PHE A 81 1.25 -7.45 8.45
N GLY A 82 2.31 -8.22 8.26
CA GLY A 82 3.34 -8.32 9.28
C GLY A 82 4.57 -9.09 8.87
N VAL A 83 5.52 -9.15 9.79
CA VAL A 83 6.80 -9.82 9.61
C VAL A 83 6.90 -11.03 10.52
N LEU A 84 7.34 -12.16 9.96
CA LEU A 84 7.65 -13.38 10.70
C LEU A 84 9.16 -13.54 10.86
N ASP A 85 9.56 -14.00 12.05
CA ASP A 85 10.94 -14.30 12.38
C ASP A 85 11.37 -15.64 11.76
N SER A 86 11.71 -15.60 10.48
CA SER A 86 12.27 -16.72 9.75
C SER A 86 13.36 -16.24 8.81
N PRO A 87 14.54 -16.90 8.76
CA PRO A 87 15.61 -16.55 7.83
C PRO A 87 15.35 -17.08 6.42
N VAL A 88 14.36 -17.95 6.22
CA VAL A 88 14.02 -18.51 4.91
C VAL A 88 13.23 -17.46 4.12
N PRO A 89 13.69 -17.01 2.94
CA PRO A 89 12.99 -16.01 2.15
C PRO A 89 11.63 -16.51 1.68
N ASN A 90 10.54 -15.89 2.14
CA ASN A 90 9.19 -16.21 1.71
C ASN A 90 8.17 -15.10 2.03
N ALA A 91 7.02 -15.16 1.38
CA ALA A 91 5.81 -14.43 1.71
C ALA A 91 4.62 -15.42 1.82
N HIS A 92 3.73 -15.20 2.78
CA HIS A 92 2.61 -16.08 3.07
C HIS A 92 1.30 -15.30 3.15
N ALA A 93 0.30 -15.70 2.38
CA ALA A 93 -1.06 -15.18 2.49
C ALA A 93 -1.99 -16.27 3.03
N VAL A 94 -2.66 -16.01 4.15
CA VAL A 94 -3.62 -16.95 4.78
C VAL A 94 -4.82 -16.18 5.30
N GLN A 95 -6.00 -16.48 4.75
CA GLN A 95 -7.24 -15.72 4.98
C GLN A 95 -7.00 -14.23 4.67
N ASN A 96 -7.06 -13.36 5.67
CA ASN A 96 -6.80 -11.92 5.53
C ASN A 96 -5.47 -11.49 6.18
N TYR A 97 -4.54 -12.42 6.38
CA TYR A 97 -3.20 -12.12 6.85
C TYR A 97 -2.20 -12.30 5.72
N VAL A 98 -1.34 -11.31 5.53
CA VAL A 98 -0.23 -11.35 4.58
C VAL A 98 1.06 -11.11 5.35
N PHE A 99 1.95 -12.07 5.32
CA PHE A 99 3.21 -12.03 6.06
C PHE A 99 4.40 -12.10 5.13
N VAL A 100 5.47 -11.39 5.48
CA VAL A 100 6.79 -11.54 4.88
C VAL A 100 7.77 -12.05 5.93
N THR A 101 8.75 -12.86 5.53
CA THR A 101 9.79 -13.32 6.45
C THR A 101 10.94 -12.32 6.50
N ARG A 102 11.70 -12.31 7.61
CA ARG A 102 12.95 -11.55 7.69
C ARG A 102 13.94 -11.93 6.60
N GLY A 103 13.98 -13.21 6.24
CA GLY A 103 14.80 -13.71 5.15
C GLY A 103 14.48 -13.03 3.82
N LEU A 104 13.19 -12.81 3.53
CA LEU A 104 12.79 -12.11 2.30
C LEU A 104 13.22 -10.65 2.39
N LEU A 105 12.91 -9.97 3.50
CA LEU A 105 13.26 -8.56 3.70
C LEU A 105 14.76 -8.28 3.56
N ALA A 106 15.61 -9.24 3.93
CA ALA A 106 17.07 -9.12 3.79
C ALA A 106 17.55 -9.19 2.33
N LEU A 107 16.72 -9.62 1.39
CA LEU A 107 17.02 -9.69 -0.05
C LEU A 107 16.44 -8.53 -0.85
N LEU A 108 15.52 -7.75 -0.28
CA LEU A 108 14.86 -6.66 -0.98
C LEU A 108 15.75 -5.42 -0.97
N GLU A 109 15.90 -4.78 -2.12
CA GLU A 109 16.71 -3.56 -2.26
C GLU A 109 15.92 -2.29 -1.93
N ASP A 110 14.60 -2.28 -2.18
CA ASP A 110 13.75 -1.10 -1.99
C ASP A 110 12.29 -1.42 -1.57
N GLU A 111 11.50 -0.37 -1.33
CA GLU A 111 10.06 -0.48 -0.97
C GLU A 111 9.22 -1.02 -2.14
N ALA A 112 9.66 -0.85 -3.40
CA ALA A 112 8.92 -1.33 -4.57
C ALA A 112 8.98 -2.86 -4.67
N GLU A 113 10.12 -3.48 -4.35
CA GLU A 113 10.23 -4.95 -4.27
C GLU A 113 9.41 -5.52 -3.12
N LEU A 114 9.37 -4.84 -1.96
CA LEU A 114 8.45 -5.19 -0.87
C LEU A 114 7.00 -5.11 -1.33
N ALA A 115 6.64 -4.02 -2.01
CA ALA A 115 5.30 -3.84 -2.53
C ALA A 115 4.93 -4.93 -3.54
N ALA A 116 5.87 -5.33 -4.41
CA ALA A 116 5.68 -6.43 -5.35
C ALA A 116 5.50 -7.78 -4.65
N ALA A 117 6.18 -8.02 -3.52
CA ALA A 117 5.99 -9.24 -2.73
C ALA A 117 4.65 -9.30 -1.97
N LEU A 118 4.05 -8.14 -1.67
CA LEU A 118 2.79 -8.02 -0.93
C LEU A 118 1.54 -7.91 -1.82
N GLY A 119 1.71 -7.46 -3.07
CA GLY A 119 0.63 -7.10 -4.01
C GLY A 119 0.13 -8.22 -4.91
#